data_AF-A0A7J6DKJ5-F1
#
_entry.id   AF-A0A7J6DKJ5-F1
#
_cell.length_a   1.000
_cell.length_b   1.000
_cell.length_c   1.000
_cell.angle_alpha   90.00
_cell.angle_beta   90.00
_cell.angle_gamma   90.00
#
_symmetry.space_group_name_H-M   'P 1'
#
loop_
_entity.id
_entity.type
_entity.pdbx_description
1 polymer ?
#
loop_
_entity_poly.entity_id
_entity_poly.type
_entity_poly.pdbx_seq_one_letter_code
_entity_poly.pdbx_strand_id
1 'polypeptide(L)'
;MYIIEFSASENKLLNIYEHAEEYATLIMEELDPNKIGKIELKKLEDLFHRSMAPSSRKVKEKLVETTVESNTINRYHKRVKHLVNNIRRHNWILEENWRRIWVMGLWLAICACLFTWKFIQYRNRAVFEVMGYCVTTAKGAAETLKFNMALILLPVCRNTITLIRTETKLGALIPFNDNIEFHTVIAGGIAIGVGVHALAHLTCDFPRLLHATDEEYQPMAQFFGKERPNNYWWFLKGTGVDRFGYGGLNGYNFHLSTILLPKALRLWYSHHLFVIVYVLFLVHGYYLYFIDKWYKKTTWMYVLVPILLYVCERSIRAFRYGFQAVKILKFKVYPENVLALQMLKPRGFEYSSGQYIYLNCSAISPFEHAFSLTSAPDDDYLSVHIRGLGDWTKELNSTFSKVSTSFFYMLLIDGAYGAPAQDYKQYKVILLIGGGIGVTPLMSIVKDVLNNRKQYKEDEKDLEKGINNCNNKKKKRKPFATNKSTSTGALVMKGRSSGSRR
;
A
#
# COMPACT_ATOMS: atom_id res chain seq x y z
N MET A 1 -13.65 -3.31 -16.52
CA MET A 1 -14.76 -3.76 -15.66
C MET A 1 -14.61 -3.15 -14.26
N TYR A 2 -13.71 -3.64 -13.39
CA TYR A 2 -13.52 -3.11 -12.02
C TYR A 2 -13.44 -1.59 -11.89
N ILE A 3 -12.72 -0.90 -12.79
CA ILE A 3 -12.61 0.57 -12.78
C ILE A 3 -13.97 1.24 -13.08
N ILE A 4 -14.75 0.67 -13.99
CA ILE A 4 -16.07 1.18 -14.41
C ILE A 4 -17.09 0.96 -13.28
N GLU A 5 -17.09 -0.23 -12.67
CA GLU A 5 -17.94 -0.57 -11.53
C GLU A 5 -17.65 0.33 -10.32
N PHE A 6 -16.37 0.50 -9.98
CA PHE A 6 -15.94 1.34 -8.87
C PHE A 6 -16.35 2.81 -9.10
N SER A 7 -16.10 3.34 -10.30
CA SER A 7 -16.50 4.71 -10.66
C SER A 7 -18.02 4.88 -10.67
N ALA A 8 -18.78 3.91 -11.18
CA ALA A 8 -20.24 3.96 -11.23
C ALA A 8 -20.86 3.89 -9.83
N SER A 9 -20.34 3.02 -8.96
CA SER A 9 -20.77 2.89 -7.57
C SER A 9 -20.52 4.17 -6.76
N GLU A 10 -19.31 4.73 -6.85
CA GLU A 10 -18.93 5.97 -6.14
C GLU A 10 -19.75 7.19 -6.61
N ASN A 11 -20.23 7.19 -7.85
CA ASN A 11 -21.05 8.26 -8.41
C ASN A 11 -22.57 7.95 -8.40
N LYS A 12 -23.00 6.84 -7.80
CA LYS A 12 -24.40 6.39 -7.74
C LYS A 12 -25.06 6.20 -9.12
N LEU A 13 -24.27 5.79 -10.11
CA LEU A 13 -24.71 5.56 -11.49
C LEU A 13 -25.10 4.07 -11.67
N LEU A 14 -26.24 3.68 -11.10
CA LEU A 14 -26.72 2.28 -11.08
C LEU A 14 -26.77 1.63 -12.48
N ASN A 15 -27.21 2.38 -13.48
CA ASN A 15 -27.27 1.88 -14.87
C ASN A 15 -25.88 1.56 -15.45
N ILE A 16 -24.86 2.36 -15.12
CA ILE A 16 -23.49 2.09 -15.59
C ILE A 16 -22.85 0.92 -14.85
N TYR A 17 -23.22 0.75 -13.58
CA TYR A 17 -22.77 -0.38 -12.77
C TYR A 17 -23.29 -1.71 -13.31
N GLU A 18 -24.59 -1.79 -13.61
CA GLU A 18 -25.23 -3.00 -14.14
C GLU A 18 -24.66 -3.43 -15.50
N HIS A 19 -24.23 -2.47 -16.33
CA HIS A 19 -23.68 -2.73 -17.66
C HIS A 19 -22.15 -2.60 -17.73
N ALA A 20 -21.46 -2.60 -16.58
CA ALA A 20 -20.02 -2.35 -16.54
C ALA A 20 -19.17 -3.43 -17.25
N GLU A 21 -19.66 -4.66 -17.28
CA GLU A 21 -19.05 -5.77 -18.05
C GLU A 21 -19.21 -5.55 -19.55
N GLU A 22 -20.40 -5.16 -20.01
CA GLU A 22 -20.66 -4.86 -21.42
C GLU A 22 -19.83 -3.67 -21.89
N TYR A 23 -19.78 -2.58 -21.12
CA TYR A 23 -18.93 -1.43 -21.45
C TYR A 23 -17.45 -1.79 -21.47
N ALA A 24 -16.98 -2.60 -20.52
CA ALA A 24 -15.59 -3.05 -20.54
C ALA A 24 -15.28 -3.90 -21.76
N THR A 25 -16.22 -4.76 -22.16
CA THR A 25 -16.09 -5.61 -23.35
C THR A 25 -16.05 -4.78 -24.62
N LEU A 26 -16.98 -3.84 -24.79
CA LEU A 26 -17.02 -2.92 -25.93
C LEU A 26 -15.74 -2.07 -26.04
N ILE A 27 -15.23 -1.58 -24.90
CA ILE A 27 -13.97 -0.83 -24.85
C ILE A 27 -12.80 -1.72 -25.29
N MET A 28 -12.75 -2.97 -24.85
CA MET A 28 -11.68 -3.90 -25.21
C MET A 28 -11.79 -4.41 -26.66
N GLU A 29 -12.99 -4.55 -27.21
CA GLU A 29 -13.19 -4.90 -28.62
C GLU A 29 -12.67 -3.80 -29.55
N GLU A 30 -12.87 -2.53 -29.18
CA GLU A 30 -12.39 -1.40 -29.98
C GLU A 30 -10.89 -1.13 -29.77
N LEU A 31 -10.39 -1.18 -28.53
CA LEU A 31 -9.00 -0.83 -28.20
C LEU A 31 -8.01 -1.99 -28.34
N ASP A 32 -8.49 -3.23 -28.39
CA ASP A 32 -7.69 -4.44 -28.56
C ASP A 32 -8.32 -5.39 -29.60
N PRO A 33 -8.38 -4.98 -30.89
CA PRO A 33 -8.97 -5.78 -31.96
C PRO A 33 -8.26 -7.13 -32.17
N ASN A 34 -7.01 -7.25 -31.71
CA ASN A 34 -6.22 -8.47 -31.80
C ASN A 34 -6.43 -9.42 -30.60
N LYS A 35 -7.25 -9.02 -29.61
CA LYS A 35 -7.52 -9.74 -28.36
C LYS A 35 -6.24 -10.16 -27.62
N ILE A 36 -5.24 -9.28 -27.63
CA ILE A 36 -3.91 -9.46 -27.00
C ILE A 36 -3.97 -9.23 -25.48
N GLY A 37 -5.06 -8.67 -24.96
CA GLY A 37 -5.25 -8.21 -23.59
C GLY A 37 -4.50 -6.90 -23.30
N LYS A 38 -4.10 -6.16 -24.34
CA LYS A 38 -3.31 -4.93 -24.22
C LYS A 38 -3.90 -3.82 -25.07
N ILE A 39 -4.06 -2.66 -24.45
CA ILE A 39 -4.41 -1.42 -25.15
C ILE A 39 -3.10 -0.77 -25.58
N GLU A 40 -2.80 -0.79 -26.87
CA GLU A 40 -1.64 -0.10 -27.40
C GLU A 40 -1.86 1.41 -27.27
N LEU A 41 -0.86 2.14 -26.75
CA LEU A 41 -0.95 3.60 -26.56
C LEU A 41 -1.31 4.31 -27.87
N LYS A 42 -0.78 3.82 -29.00
CA LYS A 42 -1.08 4.35 -30.33
C LYS A 42 -2.56 4.25 -30.69
N LYS A 43 -3.22 3.12 -30.36
CA LYS A 43 -4.66 2.94 -30.59
C LYS A 43 -5.49 3.84 -29.69
N LEU A 44 -5.04 4.05 -28.45
CA LEU A 44 -5.67 4.99 -27.52
C LEU A 44 -5.54 6.44 -28.03
N GLU A 45 -4.34 6.83 -28.49
CA GLU A 45 -4.08 8.13 -29.11
C GLU A 45 -4.94 8.35 -30.36
N ASP A 46 -5.03 7.34 -31.24
CA ASP A 46 -5.88 7.37 -32.43
C ASP A 46 -7.36 7.58 -32.05
N LEU A 47 -7.83 6.96 -30.97
CA LEU A 47 -9.22 7.07 -30.50
C LEU A 47 -9.50 8.45 -29.88
N PHE A 48 -8.56 9.01 -29.12
CA PHE A 48 -8.65 10.39 -28.62
C PHE A 48 -8.62 11.43 -29.74
N HIS A 49 -7.80 11.21 -30.78
CA HIS A 49 -7.81 12.06 -31.97
C HIS A 49 -9.11 11.96 -32.76
N ARG A 50 -9.71 10.76 -32.80
CA ARG A 50 -10.99 10.50 -33.46
C ARG A 50 -12.18 11.11 -32.71
N SER A 51 -12.13 11.17 -31.38
CA SER A 51 -13.18 11.80 -30.56
C SER A 51 -13.13 13.33 -30.55
N MET A 52 -11.98 13.92 -30.87
CA MET A 52 -11.83 15.37 -31.05
C MET A 52 -12.09 15.88 -32.47
N ALA A 53 -12.34 14.98 -33.44
CA ALA A 53 -12.75 15.36 -34.79
C ALA A 53 -14.28 15.54 -34.88
N PRO A 54 -14.79 16.55 -35.63
CA PRO A 54 -16.23 16.71 -35.80
C PRO A 54 -16.81 15.46 -36.46
N SER A 55 -17.86 14.92 -35.83
CA SER A 55 -18.51 13.66 -36.19
C SER A 55 -18.94 13.63 -37.66
N SER A 56 -18.20 12.92 -38.52
CA SER A 56 -18.65 12.63 -39.88
C SER A 56 -19.34 11.26 -39.92
N ARG A 57 -20.58 11.28 -40.40
CA ARG A 57 -21.57 10.20 -40.48
C ARG A 57 -21.15 8.97 -41.31
N LYS A 58 -19.91 8.93 -41.82
CA LYS A 58 -19.38 7.88 -42.73
C LYS A 58 -18.80 6.64 -42.03
N VAL A 59 -18.78 6.61 -40.70
CA VAL A 59 -18.13 5.50 -39.96
C VAL A 59 -19.02 4.25 -39.83
N LYS A 60 -20.35 4.37 -39.97
CA LYS A 60 -21.26 3.23 -39.79
C LYS A 60 -21.23 2.19 -40.91
N GLU A 61 -20.84 2.55 -42.13
CA GLU A 61 -20.88 1.60 -43.27
C GLU A 61 -19.64 0.72 -43.36
N LYS A 62 -18.47 1.17 -42.87
CA LYS A 62 -17.23 0.39 -42.98
C LYS A 62 -17.10 -0.73 -41.93
N LEU A 63 -17.99 -0.76 -40.93
CA LEU A 63 -17.96 -1.76 -39.85
C LEU A 63 -18.57 -3.12 -40.24
N VAL A 64 -19.34 -3.20 -41.34
CA VAL A 64 -20.11 -4.40 -41.68
C VAL A 64 -19.34 -5.35 -42.61
N GLU A 65 -18.47 -4.82 -43.47
CA GLU A 65 -17.77 -5.63 -44.50
C GLU A 65 -16.55 -6.42 -43.99
N THR A 66 -15.96 -6.06 -42.85
CA THR A 66 -14.73 -6.74 -42.37
C THR A 66 -15.01 -8.05 -41.61
N THR A 67 -16.28 -8.39 -41.39
CA THR A 67 -16.69 -9.50 -40.51
C THR A 67 -16.87 -10.86 -41.19
N VAL A 68 -16.72 -10.97 -42.52
CA VAL A 68 -17.11 -12.20 -43.25
C VAL A 68 -15.93 -13.12 -43.61
N GLU A 69 -14.68 -12.67 -43.57
CA GLU A 69 -13.58 -13.40 -44.23
C GLU A 69 -12.55 -14.10 -43.31
N SER A 70 -12.94 -14.57 -42.11
CA SER A 70 -11.99 -15.29 -41.24
C SER A 70 -12.59 -16.44 -40.42
N ASN A 71 -13.26 -17.40 -41.05
CA ASN A 71 -13.86 -18.55 -40.33
C ASN A 71 -13.37 -19.96 -40.71
N THR A 72 -12.26 -20.11 -41.45
CA THR A 72 -11.81 -21.45 -41.93
C THR A 72 -10.38 -21.86 -41.54
N ILE A 73 -9.85 -21.44 -40.38
CA ILE A 73 -8.62 -22.04 -39.81
C ILE A 73 -8.73 -22.11 -38.27
N ASN A 74 -9.50 -23.06 -37.70
CA ASN A 74 -9.74 -22.96 -36.25
C ASN A 74 -10.06 -24.25 -35.47
N ARG A 75 -9.07 -25.15 -35.32
CA ARG A 75 -9.06 -26.09 -34.16
C ARG A 75 -7.64 -26.40 -33.65
N TYR A 76 -6.68 -26.64 -34.54
CA TYR A 76 -5.27 -26.89 -34.14
C TYR A 76 -4.55 -25.58 -33.75
N HIS A 77 -4.75 -24.50 -34.52
CA HIS A 77 -4.27 -23.16 -34.20
C HIS A 77 -4.81 -22.64 -32.85
N LYS A 78 -6.03 -23.04 -32.45
CA LYS A 78 -6.65 -22.62 -31.19
C LYS A 78 -5.94 -23.20 -29.96
N ARG A 79 -5.54 -24.48 -29.99
CA ARG A 79 -4.80 -25.13 -28.87
C ARG A 79 -3.36 -24.62 -28.73
N VAL A 80 -2.63 -24.46 -29.84
CA VAL A 80 -1.28 -23.90 -29.82
C VAL A 80 -1.32 -22.43 -29.40
N LYS A 81 -2.30 -21.65 -29.87
CA LYS A 81 -2.52 -20.25 -29.47
C LYS A 81 -2.91 -20.13 -27.99
N HIS A 82 -3.70 -21.04 -27.43
CA HIS A 82 -3.98 -21.08 -25.99
C HIS A 82 -2.74 -21.39 -25.15
N LEU A 83 -1.90 -22.34 -25.57
CA LEU A 83 -0.66 -22.67 -24.86
C LEU A 83 0.35 -21.52 -24.92
N VAL A 84 0.57 -20.95 -26.11
CA VAL A 84 1.45 -19.79 -26.32
C VAL A 84 0.93 -18.57 -25.56
N ASN A 85 -0.39 -18.34 -25.53
CA ASN A 85 -0.98 -17.25 -24.74
C ASN A 85 -0.85 -17.50 -23.23
N ASN A 86 -0.95 -18.75 -22.74
CA ASN A 86 -0.73 -19.06 -21.33
C ASN A 86 0.73 -18.90 -20.89
N ILE A 87 1.68 -19.31 -21.74
CA ILE A 87 3.12 -19.11 -21.49
C ILE A 87 3.45 -17.62 -21.53
N ARG A 88 2.95 -16.88 -22.52
CA ARG A 88 3.14 -15.43 -22.64
C ARG A 88 2.47 -14.66 -21.50
N ARG A 89 1.31 -15.12 -21.02
CA ARG A 89 0.62 -14.57 -19.84
C ARG A 89 1.40 -14.86 -18.55
N HIS A 90 1.97 -16.04 -18.38
CA HIS A 90 2.85 -16.34 -17.25
C HIS A 90 4.11 -15.48 -17.27
N ASN A 91 4.79 -15.39 -18.43
CA ASN A 91 5.98 -14.54 -18.57
C ASN A 91 5.66 -13.06 -18.29
N TRP A 92 4.49 -12.59 -18.71
CA TRP A 92 4.02 -11.23 -18.39
C TRP A 92 3.77 -11.03 -16.89
N ILE A 93 3.09 -11.97 -16.21
CA ILE A 93 2.88 -11.90 -14.75
C ILE A 93 4.22 -11.91 -14.02
N LEU A 94 5.17 -12.75 -14.47
CA LEU A 94 6.51 -12.83 -13.90
C LEU A 94 7.27 -11.52 -14.11
N GLU A 95 7.28 -10.96 -15.32
CA GLU A 95 7.99 -9.70 -15.62
C GLU A 95 7.40 -8.50 -14.88
N GLU A 96 6.08 -8.41 -14.71
CA GLU A 96 5.47 -7.29 -13.98
C GLU A 96 5.55 -7.45 -12.46
N ASN A 97 5.49 -8.68 -11.95
CA ASN A 97 5.45 -8.95 -10.51
C ASN A 97 6.73 -9.56 -9.95
N TRP A 98 7.83 -9.59 -10.69
CA TRP A 98 9.07 -10.23 -10.25
C TRP A 98 9.55 -9.72 -8.88
N ARG A 99 9.36 -8.40 -8.61
CA ARG A 99 9.71 -7.80 -7.31
C ARG A 99 8.88 -8.37 -6.17
N ARG A 100 7.56 -8.53 -6.39
CA ARG A 100 6.66 -9.14 -5.40
C ARG A 100 7.05 -10.59 -5.17
N ILE A 101 7.27 -11.34 -6.24
CA ILE A 101 7.65 -12.76 -6.19
C ILE A 101 8.98 -12.94 -5.47
N TRP A 102 9.97 -12.10 -5.76
CA TRP A 102 11.27 -12.09 -5.09
C TRP A 102 11.13 -11.86 -3.58
N VAL A 103 10.38 -10.82 -3.16
CA VAL A 103 10.18 -10.53 -1.74
C VAL A 103 9.38 -11.65 -1.04
N MET A 104 8.39 -12.24 -1.70
CA MET A 104 7.64 -13.38 -1.16
C MET A 104 8.52 -14.62 -1.02
N GLY A 105 9.32 -14.92 -2.05
CA GLY A 105 10.26 -16.03 -2.04
C GLY A 105 11.29 -15.87 -0.92
N LEU A 106 11.84 -14.65 -0.74
CA LEU A 106 12.77 -14.34 0.34
C LEU A 106 12.12 -14.50 1.71
N TRP A 107 10.91 -13.99 1.90
CA TRP A 107 10.17 -14.12 3.16
C TRP A 107 9.88 -15.60 3.51
N LEU A 108 9.40 -16.38 2.54
CA LEU A 108 9.15 -17.81 2.72
C LEU A 108 10.44 -18.58 2.99
N ALA A 109 11.55 -18.26 2.30
CA ALA A 109 12.84 -18.88 2.52
C ALA A 109 13.34 -18.63 3.95
N ILE A 110 13.25 -17.39 4.45
CA ILE A 110 13.63 -17.06 5.85
C ILE A 110 12.75 -17.84 6.83
N CYS A 111 11.43 -17.89 6.61
CA CYS A 111 10.53 -18.66 7.46
C CYS A 111 10.89 -20.15 7.47
N ALA A 112 11.15 -20.75 6.32
CA ALA A 112 11.56 -22.15 6.19
C ALA A 112 12.91 -22.40 6.90
N CYS A 113 13.91 -21.54 6.70
CA CYS A 113 15.21 -21.66 7.36
C CYS A 113 15.09 -21.57 8.88
N LEU A 114 14.33 -20.60 9.41
CA LEU A 114 14.13 -20.44 10.86
C LEU A 114 13.37 -21.64 11.45
N PHE A 115 12.32 -22.10 10.76
CA PHE A 115 11.57 -23.28 11.17
C PHE A 115 12.47 -24.50 11.24
N THR A 116 13.19 -24.81 10.15
CA THR A 116 14.08 -25.98 10.06
C THR A 116 15.21 -25.89 11.06
N TRP A 117 15.82 -24.72 11.25
CA TRP A 117 16.87 -24.53 12.24
C TRP A 117 16.40 -24.85 13.66
N LYS A 118 15.22 -24.33 14.06
CA LYS A 118 14.66 -24.66 15.39
C LYS A 118 14.16 -26.08 15.51
N PHE A 119 13.61 -26.63 14.43
CA PHE A 119 13.18 -28.01 14.38
C PHE A 119 14.37 -28.95 14.67
N ILE A 120 15.50 -28.77 13.96
CA ILE A 120 16.72 -29.56 14.17
C ILE A 120 17.29 -29.33 15.57
N GLN A 121 17.29 -28.07 16.05
CA GLN A 121 17.77 -27.76 17.40
C GLN A 121 16.99 -28.53 18.48
N TYR A 122 15.66 -28.61 18.37
CA TYR A 122 14.85 -29.30 19.37
C TYR A 122 14.83 -30.82 19.17
N ARG A 123 15.08 -31.33 17.95
CA ARG A 123 15.24 -32.76 17.70
C ARG A 123 16.41 -33.36 18.48
N ASN A 124 17.47 -32.58 18.70
CA ASN A 124 18.67 -33.00 19.40
C ASN A 124 18.66 -32.63 20.90
N ARG A 125 17.48 -32.41 21.51
CA ARG A 125 17.32 -32.12 22.94
C ARG A 125 16.58 -33.25 23.64
N ALA A 126 16.83 -33.40 24.94
CA ALA A 126 16.13 -34.39 25.78
C ALA A 126 14.58 -34.24 25.78
N VAL A 127 14.06 -33.05 25.48
CA VAL A 127 12.61 -32.81 25.30
C VAL A 127 12.01 -33.61 24.15
N PHE A 128 12.81 -33.93 23.14
CA PHE A 128 12.37 -34.72 22.00
C PHE A 128 12.04 -36.16 22.36
N GLU A 129 12.72 -36.75 23.35
CA GLU A 129 12.50 -38.15 23.75
C GLU A 129 11.08 -38.36 24.28
N VAL A 130 10.50 -37.34 24.91
CA VAL A 130 9.15 -37.40 25.50
C VAL A 130 8.08 -36.84 24.55
N MET A 131 8.32 -35.65 23.99
CA MET A 131 7.32 -34.95 23.18
C MET A 131 7.39 -35.30 21.68
N GLY A 132 8.50 -35.84 21.20
CA GLY A 132 8.72 -36.21 19.80
C GLY A 132 8.62 -35.03 18.83
N TYR A 133 8.07 -35.28 17.64
CA TYR A 133 7.99 -34.27 16.57
C TYR A 133 7.03 -33.11 16.86
N CYS A 134 6.20 -33.22 17.89
CA CYS A 134 5.25 -32.18 18.25
C CYS A 134 5.97 -30.96 18.83
N VAL A 135 6.95 -31.17 19.72
CA VAL A 135 7.75 -30.05 20.26
C VAL A 135 8.61 -29.39 19.20
N THR A 136 9.19 -30.16 18.27
CA THR A 136 10.02 -29.58 17.20
C THR A 136 9.19 -28.73 16.25
N THR A 137 7.97 -29.20 15.93
CA THR A 137 6.99 -28.46 15.12
C THR A 137 6.51 -27.20 15.84
N ALA A 138 6.13 -27.32 17.12
CA ALA A 138 5.68 -26.20 17.93
C ALA A 138 6.76 -25.12 18.08
N LYS A 139 8.02 -25.51 18.29
CA LYS A 139 9.14 -24.58 18.44
C LYS A 139 9.63 -24.01 17.11
N GLY A 140 9.53 -24.77 16.03
CA GLY A 140 9.74 -24.26 14.67
C GLY A 140 8.72 -23.15 14.34
N ALA A 141 7.43 -23.41 14.58
CA ALA A 141 6.36 -22.44 14.37
C ALA A 141 6.48 -21.21 15.29
N ALA A 142 6.91 -21.41 16.54
CA ALA A 142 7.18 -20.30 17.46
C ALA A 142 8.29 -19.37 16.95
N GLU A 143 9.30 -19.89 16.28
CA GLU A 143 10.40 -19.07 15.77
C GLU A 143 9.99 -18.24 14.55
N THR A 144 9.20 -18.83 13.64
CA THR A 144 8.63 -18.08 12.52
C THR A 144 7.64 -17.03 13.02
N LEU A 145 6.90 -17.30 14.10
CA LEU A 145 6.05 -16.30 14.76
C LEU A 145 6.84 -15.11 15.29
N LYS A 146 7.97 -15.32 15.98
CA LYS A 146 8.82 -14.20 16.44
C LYS A 146 9.27 -13.32 15.28
N PHE A 147 9.70 -13.94 14.18
CA PHE A 147 10.10 -13.21 12.98
C PHE A 147 8.94 -12.44 12.35
N ASN A 148 7.77 -13.07 12.17
CA ASN A 148 6.63 -12.42 11.55
C ASN A 148 6.01 -11.32 12.43
N MET A 149 5.98 -11.53 13.75
CA MET A 149 5.61 -10.50 14.71
C MET A 149 6.60 -9.33 14.69
N ALA A 150 7.90 -9.55 14.51
CA ALA A 150 8.84 -8.46 14.30
C ALA A 150 8.59 -7.72 12.97
N LEU A 151 8.37 -8.47 11.89
CA LEU A 151 8.25 -7.95 10.53
C LEU A 151 6.96 -7.16 10.30
N ILE A 152 5.82 -7.57 10.88
CA ILE A 152 4.50 -7.00 10.59
C ILE A 152 4.37 -5.50 10.92
N LEU A 153 5.22 -4.97 11.82
CA LEU A 153 5.26 -3.54 12.17
C LEU A 153 5.96 -2.69 11.10
N LEU A 154 6.91 -3.26 10.35
CA LEU A 154 7.69 -2.47 9.39
C LEU A 154 6.83 -1.94 8.23
N PRO A 155 5.95 -2.73 7.58
CA PRO A 155 5.12 -2.23 6.49
C PRO A 155 4.14 -1.12 6.88
N VAL A 156 3.77 -1.01 8.16
CA VAL A 156 2.86 0.06 8.66
C VAL A 156 3.59 1.33 9.08
N CYS A 157 4.93 1.35 9.01
CA CYS A 157 5.78 2.52 9.22
C CYS A 157 5.89 3.36 7.93
N ARG A 158 4.79 4.05 7.56
CA ARG A 158 4.62 4.76 6.28
C ARG A 158 5.67 5.86 6.05
N ASN A 159 6.06 6.58 7.10
CA ASN A 159 7.06 7.65 6.95
C ASN A 159 8.44 7.05 6.67
N THR A 160 8.80 6.02 7.42
CA THR A 160 10.07 5.29 7.25
C THR A 160 10.15 4.66 5.85
N ILE A 161 9.06 4.03 5.38
CA ILE A 161 8.99 3.46 4.03
C ILE A 161 9.15 4.54 2.97
N THR A 162 8.48 5.68 3.12
CA THR A 162 8.56 6.78 2.15
C THR A 162 9.97 7.37 2.12
N LEU A 163 10.61 7.53 3.27
CA LEU A 163 12.00 7.99 3.38
C LEU A 163 12.97 7.01 2.70
N ILE A 164 12.88 5.71 3.03
CA ILE A 164 13.73 4.68 2.40
C ILE A 164 13.51 4.68 0.88
N ARG A 165 12.26 4.77 0.43
CA ARG A 165 11.91 4.77 -1.00
C ARG A 165 12.48 5.96 -1.75
N THR A 166 12.48 7.15 -1.14
CA THR A 166 12.89 8.41 -1.80
C THR A 166 14.40 8.64 -1.73
N GLU A 167 15.03 8.32 -0.60
CA GLU A 167 16.46 8.57 -0.36
C GLU A 167 17.36 7.42 -0.81
N THR A 168 16.82 6.22 -1.02
CA THR A 168 17.63 5.04 -1.36
C THR A 168 17.22 4.39 -2.68
N LYS A 169 18.16 3.68 -3.31
CA LYS A 169 17.91 2.88 -4.52
C LYS A 169 17.16 1.57 -4.23
N LEU A 170 16.76 1.30 -2.99
CA LEU A 170 16.04 0.07 -2.62
C LEU A 170 14.67 -0.06 -3.30
N GLY A 171 14.06 1.04 -3.72
CA GLY A 171 12.80 1.02 -4.49
C GLY A 171 12.91 0.31 -5.86
N ALA A 172 14.12 0.08 -6.37
CA ALA A 172 14.34 -0.72 -7.58
C ALA A 172 14.15 -2.23 -7.33
N LEU A 173 14.39 -2.69 -6.10
CA LEU A 173 14.32 -4.10 -5.72
C LEU A 173 13.03 -4.45 -4.95
N ILE A 174 12.60 -3.55 -4.05
CA ILE A 174 11.48 -3.79 -3.13
C ILE A 174 10.27 -2.96 -3.58
N PRO A 175 9.08 -3.57 -3.77
CA PRO A 175 7.87 -2.86 -4.13
C PRO A 175 7.23 -2.22 -2.89
N PHE A 176 7.82 -1.13 -2.39
CA PHE A 176 7.37 -0.44 -1.17
C PHE A 176 5.92 0.09 -1.22
N ASN A 177 5.34 0.22 -2.41
CA ASN A 177 3.96 0.65 -2.60
C ASN A 177 2.93 -0.42 -2.19
N ASP A 178 3.34 -1.69 -2.15
CA ASP A 178 2.49 -2.83 -1.76
C ASP A 178 2.67 -3.22 -0.28
N ASN A 179 3.03 -2.25 0.56
CA ASN A 179 3.36 -2.49 1.96
C ASN A 179 2.15 -3.00 2.77
N ILE A 180 0.94 -2.53 2.50
CA ILE A 180 -0.27 -2.96 3.21
C ILE A 180 -0.71 -4.36 2.77
N GLU A 181 -0.56 -4.67 1.49
CA GLU A 181 -0.77 -5.99 0.92
C GLU A 181 0.21 -6.97 1.57
N PHE A 182 1.49 -6.60 1.69
CA PHE A 182 2.48 -7.42 2.38
C PHE A 182 2.19 -7.59 3.87
N HIS A 183 1.75 -6.53 4.57
CA HIS A 183 1.28 -6.62 5.96
C HIS A 183 0.17 -7.67 6.11
N THR A 184 -0.77 -7.71 5.17
CA THR A 184 -1.87 -8.68 5.16
C THR A 184 -1.38 -10.11 4.95
N VAL A 185 -0.41 -10.32 4.05
CA VAL A 185 0.22 -11.62 3.83
C VAL A 185 0.96 -12.10 5.09
N ILE A 186 1.72 -11.21 5.74
CA ILE A 186 2.41 -11.53 7.01
C ILE A 186 1.39 -11.89 8.09
N ALA A 187 0.27 -11.17 8.19
CA ALA A 187 -0.81 -11.50 9.13
C ALA A 187 -1.37 -12.92 8.89
N GLY A 188 -1.54 -13.33 7.63
CA GLY A 188 -1.88 -14.70 7.28
C GLY A 188 -0.82 -15.72 7.74
N GLY A 189 0.46 -15.40 7.55
CA GLY A 189 1.57 -16.21 8.05
C GLY A 189 1.59 -16.34 9.58
N ILE A 190 1.26 -15.27 10.31
CA ILE A 190 1.10 -15.28 11.77
C ILE A 190 -0.05 -16.19 12.16
N ALA A 191 -1.22 -16.08 11.51
CA ALA A 191 -2.37 -16.93 11.82
C ALA A 191 -2.06 -18.42 11.65
N ILE A 192 -1.38 -18.78 10.55
CA ILE A 192 -0.92 -20.16 10.31
C ILE A 192 0.09 -20.58 11.39
N GLY A 193 1.08 -19.74 11.68
CA GLY A 193 2.09 -20.01 12.71
C GLY A 193 1.48 -20.24 14.09
N VAL A 194 0.51 -19.40 14.50
CA VAL A 194 -0.22 -19.54 15.77
C VAL A 194 -1.01 -20.84 15.77
N GLY A 195 -1.71 -21.14 14.68
CA GLY A 195 -2.46 -22.39 14.54
C GLY A 195 -1.58 -23.63 14.71
N VAL A 196 -0.47 -23.71 13.98
CA VAL A 196 0.47 -24.84 14.06
C VAL A 196 1.12 -24.92 15.45
N HIS A 197 1.54 -23.79 16.02
CA HIS A 197 2.16 -23.72 17.34
C HIS A 197 1.20 -24.17 18.45
N ALA A 198 0.00 -23.59 18.48
CA ALA A 198 -1.00 -23.89 19.50
C ALA A 198 -1.52 -25.32 19.37
N LEU A 199 -1.82 -25.78 18.15
CA LEU A 199 -2.30 -27.14 17.92
C LEU A 199 -1.25 -28.17 18.37
N ALA A 200 0.02 -28.00 17.97
CA ALA A 200 1.08 -28.92 18.36
C ALA A 200 1.25 -29.00 19.90
N HIS A 201 1.17 -27.87 20.61
CA HIS A 201 1.20 -27.87 22.08
C HIS A 201 -0.06 -28.50 22.70
N LEU A 202 -1.25 -28.07 22.27
CA LEU A 202 -2.52 -28.44 22.90
C LEU A 202 -2.95 -29.89 22.62
N THR A 203 -2.77 -30.37 21.38
CA THR A 203 -3.28 -31.69 20.98
C THR A 203 -2.22 -32.78 21.00
N CYS A 204 -0.94 -32.43 21.17
CA CYS A 204 0.13 -33.43 21.14
C CYS A 204 1.11 -33.30 22.31
N ASP A 205 1.75 -32.16 22.54
CA ASP A 205 2.76 -32.06 23.61
C ASP A 205 2.15 -32.26 25.00
N PHE A 206 1.07 -31.54 25.33
CA PHE A 206 0.45 -31.66 26.66
C PHE A 206 -0.15 -33.05 26.90
N PRO A 207 -0.90 -33.67 25.96
CA PRO A 207 -1.35 -35.05 26.11
C PRO A 207 -0.18 -36.04 26.28
N ARG A 208 0.91 -35.91 25.52
CA ARG A 208 2.08 -36.79 25.67
C ARG A 208 2.73 -36.67 27.04
N LEU A 209 2.85 -35.46 27.59
CA LEU A 209 3.34 -35.27 28.95
C LEU A 209 2.41 -35.86 30.02
N LEU A 210 1.10 -35.79 29.82
CA LEU A 210 0.11 -36.34 30.75
C LEU A 210 0.07 -37.88 30.75
N HIS A 211 0.43 -38.50 29.63
CA HIS A 211 0.41 -39.95 29.47
C HIS A 211 1.80 -40.61 29.54
N ALA A 212 2.87 -39.84 29.68
CA ALA A 212 4.22 -40.36 29.89
C ALA A 212 4.32 -41.12 31.22
N THR A 213 5.04 -42.23 31.22
CA THR A 213 5.43 -42.94 32.45
C THR A 213 6.40 -42.09 33.28
N ASP A 214 6.53 -42.37 34.57
CA ASP A 214 7.41 -41.58 35.45
C ASP A 214 8.90 -41.73 35.07
N GLU A 215 9.27 -42.83 34.40
CA GLU A 215 10.60 -43.05 33.80
C GLU A 215 10.79 -42.19 32.56
N GLU A 216 9.83 -42.18 31.63
CA GLU A 216 9.87 -41.34 30.43
C GLU A 216 9.82 -39.85 30.77
N TYR A 217 9.18 -39.46 31.88
CA TYR A 217 9.09 -38.07 32.33
C TYR A 217 10.39 -37.54 32.96
N GLN A 218 11.33 -38.40 33.39
CA GLN A 218 12.56 -37.98 34.08
C GLN A 218 13.30 -36.80 33.42
N PRO A 219 13.49 -36.75 32.09
CA PRO A 219 14.18 -35.64 31.45
C PRO A 219 13.45 -34.30 31.58
N MET A 220 12.13 -34.33 31.80
CA MET A 220 11.25 -33.16 31.89
C MET A 220 11.21 -32.55 33.28
N ALA A 221 11.70 -33.27 34.30
CA ALA A 221 11.68 -32.82 35.68
C ALA A 221 12.40 -31.49 35.91
N GLN A 222 13.44 -31.21 35.11
CA GLN A 222 14.19 -29.95 35.15
C GLN A 222 13.37 -28.73 34.68
N PHE A 223 12.31 -28.94 33.90
CA PHE A 223 11.50 -27.86 33.30
C PHE A 223 10.15 -27.70 33.99
N PHE A 224 9.55 -28.79 34.45
CA PHE A 224 8.18 -28.82 34.97
C PHE A 224 8.08 -29.24 36.44
N GLY A 225 9.21 -29.58 37.09
CA GLY A 225 9.27 -30.05 38.48
C GLY A 225 9.40 -31.57 38.57
N LYS A 226 9.77 -32.08 39.76
CA LYS A 226 10.02 -33.52 39.98
C LYS A 226 8.77 -34.38 39.83
N GLU A 227 7.62 -33.84 40.20
CA GLU A 227 6.34 -34.53 40.09
C GLU A 227 5.65 -34.16 38.78
N ARG A 228 5.22 -35.20 38.05
CA ARG A 228 4.50 -35.02 36.80
C ARG A 228 3.13 -34.37 37.05
N PRO A 229 2.80 -33.26 36.37
CA PRO A 229 1.49 -32.65 36.50
C PRO A 229 0.40 -33.60 36.01
N ASN A 230 -0.59 -33.91 36.86
CA ASN A 230 -1.69 -34.82 36.52
C ASN A 230 -2.91 -34.13 35.88
N ASN A 231 -2.84 -32.81 35.67
CA ASN A 231 -3.97 -32.02 35.18
C ASN A 231 -3.58 -31.21 33.95
N TYR A 232 -4.34 -31.37 32.86
CA TYR A 232 -4.19 -30.59 31.63
C TYR A 232 -4.23 -29.08 31.87
N TRP A 233 -5.09 -28.62 32.79
CA TRP A 233 -5.22 -27.21 33.16
C TRP A 233 -3.96 -26.62 33.81
N TRP A 234 -3.07 -27.46 34.36
CA TRP A 234 -1.79 -26.99 34.88
C TRP A 234 -0.91 -26.43 33.75
N PHE A 235 -0.91 -27.08 32.58
CA PHE A 235 -0.16 -26.63 31.41
C PHE A 235 -0.76 -25.35 30.82
N LEU A 236 -2.09 -25.24 30.76
CA LEU A 236 -2.75 -23.99 30.35
C LEU A 236 -2.37 -22.83 31.28
N LYS A 237 -2.45 -23.04 32.61
CA LYS A 237 -2.13 -22.01 33.62
C LYS A 237 -0.71 -21.48 33.53
N GLY A 238 0.27 -22.35 33.28
CA GLY A 238 1.67 -21.93 33.23
C GLY A 238 2.11 -21.33 31.89
N THR A 239 1.30 -21.43 30.81
CA THR A 239 1.58 -20.75 29.52
C THR A 239 1.34 -19.23 29.55
N GLY A 240 0.90 -18.70 30.69
CA GLY A 240 0.74 -17.25 30.95
C GLY A 240 -0.65 -16.69 30.62
N VAL A 241 -1.54 -17.47 30.00
CA VAL A 241 -2.90 -17.04 29.62
C VAL A 241 -3.78 -16.81 30.86
N ASP A 242 -3.57 -17.59 31.92
CA ASP A 242 -4.47 -17.63 33.08
C ASP A 242 -3.94 -16.79 34.25
N ARG A 243 -2.63 -16.50 34.31
CA ARG A 243 -2.01 -15.76 35.42
C ARG A 243 -2.44 -14.29 35.49
N PHE A 244 -3.04 -13.77 34.41
CA PHE A 244 -3.71 -12.47 34.33
C PHE A 244 -5.22 -12.58 34.00
N GLY A 245 -5.73 -13.78 33.73
CA GLY A 245 -7.08 -14.01 33.21
C GLY A 245 -8.23 -13.93 34.22
N TYR A 246 -7.93 -13.69 35.51
CA TYR A 246 -8.96 -13.50 36.54
C TYR A 246 -9.20 -12.03 36.93
N GLY A 247 -8.52 -11.07 36.30
CA GLY A 247 -8.69 -9.65 36.59
C GLY A 247 -8.73 -8.78 35.34
N GLY A 248 -9.86 -8.74 34.63
CA GLY A 248 -10.07 -7.69 33.63
C GLY A 248 -11.11 -7.99 32.56
N LEU A 249 -12.35 -7.54 32.82
CA LEU A 249 -13.40 -7.20 31.84
C LEU A 249 -13.98 -8.35 30.99
N ASN A 250 -15.25 -8.68 31.28
CA ASN A 250 -16.39 -8.57 30.35
C ASN A 250 -16.07 -8.63 28.83
N GLY A 251 -15.39 -9.67 28.35
CA GLY A 251 -15.13 -9.87 26.91
C GLY A 251 -16.43 -9.94 26.10
N TYR A 252 -17.51 -10.44 26.71
CA TYR A 252 -18.85 -10.47 26.13
C TYR A 252 -19.42 -9.06 25.85
N ASN A 253 -19.29 -8.11 26.79
CA ASN A 253 -19.80 -6.74 26.61
C ASN A 253 -18.92 -5.91 25.67
N PHE A 254 -17.61 -6.20 25.58
CA PHE A 254 -16.69 -5.55 24.64
C PHE A 254 -16.90 -6.02 23.18
N HIS A 255 -17.12 -7.33 22.98
CA HIS A 255 -17.48 -7.87 21.67
C HIS A 255 -18.84 -7.36 21.19
N LEU A 256 -19.83 -7.26 22.08
CA LEU A 256 -21.16 -6.77 21.71
C LEU A 256 -21.19 -5.27 21.38
N SER A 257 -20.43 -4.43 22.11
CA SER A 257 -20.32 -2.99 21.85
C SER A 257 -19.50 -2.65 20.60
N THR A 258 -18.49 -3.45 20.25
CA THR A 258 -17.69 -3.26 19.02
C THR A 258 -18.44 -3.68 17.74
N ILE A 259 -19.40 -4.60 17.83
CA ILE A 259 -20.24 -5.02 16.69
C ILE A 259 -21.21 -3.90 16.25
N LEU A 260 -21.65 -3.05 17.19
CA LEU A 260 -22.57 -1.93 16.97
C LEU A 260 -21.91 -0.69 16.31
N LEU A 261 -20.57 -0.67 16.20
CA LEU A 261 -19.84 0.44 15.59
C LEU A 261 -19.79 0.34 14.05
N PRO A 262 -19.74 1.48 13.33
CA PRO A 262 -19.46 1.53 11.89
C PRO A 262 -18.20 0.71 11.53
N LYS A 263 -18.21 0.02 10.37
CA LYS A 263 -17.15 -0.91 9.94
C LYS A 263 -15.73 -0.36 10.09
N ALA A 264 -15.51 0.91 9.76
CA ALA A 264 -14.21 1.57 9.86
C ALA A 264 -13.73 1.74 11.32
N LEU A 265 -14.64 2.12 12.23
CA LEU A 265 -14.34 2.26 13.65
C LEU A 265 -14.14 0.89 14.31
N ARG A 266 -14.96 -0.11 13.95
CA ARG A 266 -14.79 -1.49 14.42
C ARG A 266 -13.43 -2.06 14.04
N LEU A 267 -13.00 -1.83 12.80
CA LEU A 267 -11.67 -2.21 12.34
C LEU A 267 -10.57 -1.47 13.12
N TRP A 268 -10.74 -0.18 13.39
CA TRP A 268 -9.76 0.60 14.14
C TRP A 268 -9.58 0.10 15.59
N TYR A 269 -10.68 -0.08 16.32
CA TYR A 269 -10.65 -0.56 17.70
C TYR A 269 -10.16 -2.00 17.81
N SER A 270 -10.60 -2.90 16.91
CA SER A 270 -10.13 -4.29 16.92
C SER A 270 -8.65 -4.38 16.55
N HIS A 271 -8.16 -3.51 15.68
CA HIS A 271 -6.75 -3.51 15.30
C HIS A 271 -5.86 -2.99 16.42
N HIS A 272 -6.27 -1.96 17.18
CA HIS A 272 -5.51 -1.47 18.37
C HIS A 272 -5.34 -2.48 19.49
N LEU A 273 -6.11 -3.57 19.49
CA LEU A 273 -5.85 -4.73 20.35
C LEU A 273 -4.43 -5.30 20.15
N PHE A 274 -3.75 -4.96 19.04
CA PHE A 274 -2.35 -5.33 18.82
C PHE A 274 -1.45 -4.98 20.02
N VAL A 275 -1.69 -3.85 20.70
CA VAL A 275 -0.88 -3.47 21.88
C VAL A 275 -0.95 -4.55 22.96
N ILE A 276 -2.16 -5.03 23.26
CA ILE A 276 -2.40 -6.12 24.22
C ILE A 276 -1.75 -7.41 23.70
N VAL A 277 -1.89 -7.73 22.40
CA VAL A 277 -1.25 -8.90 21.79
C VAL A 277 0.27 -8.89 21.96
N TYR A 278 0.94 -7.75 21.77
CA TYR A 278 2.40 -7.65 21.96
C TYR A 278 2.82 -7.78 23.43
N VAL A 279 2.05 -7.22 24.36
CA VAL A 279 2.30 -7.41 25.80
C VAL A 279 2.18 -8.89 26.16
N LEU A 280 1.10 -9.54 25.74
CA LEU A 280 0.90 -10.98 25.95
C LEU A 280 1.97 -11.82 25.26
N PHE A 281 2.41 -11.43 24.06
CA PHE A 281 3.48 -12.10 23.32
C PHE A 281 4.83 -12.02 24.05
N LEU A 282 5.17 -10.85 24.62
CA LEU A 282 6.38 -10.67 25.44
C LEU A 282 6.30 -11.47 26.75
N VAL A 283 5.15 -11.45 27.44
CA VAL A 283 4.91 -12.22 28.66
C VAL A 283 5.05 -13.72 28.37
N HIS A 284 4.39 -14.22 27.33
CA HIS A 284 4.49 -15.60 26.88
C HIS A 284 5.94 -15.98 26.50
N GLY A 285 6.65 -15.08 25.82
CA GLY A 285 8.07 -15.25 25.48
C GLY A 285 9.03 -15.16 26.67
N TYR A 286 8.61 -14.56 27.79
CA TYR A 286 9.38 -14.47 29.02
C TYR A 286 9.20 -15.70 29.91
N TYR A 287 7.97 -16.22 30.05
CA TYR A 287 7.67 -17.40 30.85
C TYR A 287 7.74 -18.70 30.04
N LEU A 288 8.90 -18.96 29.40
CA LEU A 288 9.12 -20.18 28.63
C LEU A 288 9.57 -21.34 29.53
N TYR A 289 8.84 -22.45 29.52
CA TYR A 289 9.17 -23.66 30.28
C TYR A 289 10.57 -24.25 30.01
N PHE A 290 11.09 -24.11 28.78
CA PHE A 290 12.33 -24.78 28.36
C PHE A 290 13.59 -23.90 28.42
N ILE A 291 13.46 -22.65 28.86
CA ILE A 291 14.56 -21.68 28.85
C ILE A 291 14.46 -20.77 30.08
N ASP A 292 15.26 -21.03 31.11
CA ASP A 292 15.26 -20.19 32.31
C ASP A 292 16.15 -18.94 32.17
N LYS A 293 17.29 -19.08 31.48
CA LYS A 293 18.27 -18.00 31.34
C LYS A 293 17.71 -16.87 30.46
N TRP A 294 17.56 -15.67 31.02
CA TRP A 294 16.92 -14.52 30.39
C TRP A 294 17.55 -14.14 29.02
N TYR A 295 18.87 -14.20 28.89
CA TYR A 295 19.58 -13.85 27.64
C TYR A 295 19.38 -14.87 26.51
N LYS A 296 18.88 -16.08 26.81
CA LYS A 296 18.49 -17.08 25.81
C LYS A 296 17.04 -16.93 25.35
N LYS A 297 16.24 -16.08 26.00
CA LYS A 297 14.85 -15.81 25.64
C LYS A 297 14.82 -14.79 24.51
N THR A 298 14.81 -15.27 23.27
CA THR A 298 15.01 -14.41 22.09
C THR A 298 13.80 -13.55 21.72
N THR A 299 12.61 -13.78 22.25
CA THR A 299 11.38 -13.09 21.82
C THR A 299 11.50 -11.57 21.88
N TRP A 300 12.00 -11.02 22.99
CA TRP A 300 12.18 -9.56 23.13
C TRP A 300 13.22 -9.01 22.16
N MET A 301 14.26 -9.79 21.84
CA MET A 301 15.31 -9.37 20.90
C MET A 301 14.76 -9.18 19.48
N TYR A 302 13.84 -10.04 19.05
CA TYR A 302 13.19 -9.93 17.74
C TYR A 302 12.34 -8.66 17.62
N VAL A 303 11.55 -8.36 18.66
CA VAL A 303 10.53 -7.30 18.59
C VAL A 303 11.04 -5.94 19.06
N LEU A 304 12.14 -5.86 19.81
CA LEU A 304 12.65 -4.60 20.38
C LEU A 304 12.89 -3.54 19.30
N VAL A 305 13.68 -3.85 18.26
CA VAL A 305 14.01 -2.88 17.21
C VAL A 305 12.76 -2.44 16.43
N PRO A 306 11.90 -3.34 15.92
CA PRO A 306 10.67 -2.94 15.23
C PRO A 306 9.69 -2.15 16.10
N ILE A 307 9.53 -2.50 17.39
CA ILE A 307 8.67 -1.74 18.31
C ILE A 307 9.24 -0.34 18.52
N LEU A 308 10.54 -0.21 18.76
CA LEU A 308 11.17 1.10 18.92
C LEU A 308 11.02 1.94 17.65
N LEU A 309 11.26 1.38 16.46
CA LEU A 309 11.04 2.07 15.19
C LEU A 309 9.58 2.53 15.02
N TYR A 310 8.62 1.64 15.31
CA TYR A 310 7.20 1.97 15.24
C TYR A 310 6.83 3.09 16.22
N VAL A 311 7.28 3.00 17.48
CA VAL A 311 7.03 4.02 18.51
C VAL A 311 7.69 5.34 18.10
N CYS A 312 8.95 5.33 17.66
CA CYS A 312 9.63 6.52 17.17
C CYS A 312 8.90 7.16 15.99
N GLU A 313 8.41 6.39 15.01
CA GLU A 313 7.62 6.95 13.91
C GLU A 313 6.30 7.57 14.39
N ARG A 314 5.60 6.90 15.31
CA ARG A 314 4.35 7.39 15.89
C ARG A 314 4.58 8.64 16.75
N SER A 315 5.66 8.68 17.52
CA SER A 315 6.11 9.85 18.28
C SER A 315 6.49 10.99 17.35
N ILE A 316 7.31 10.75 16.31
CA ILE A 316 7.63 11.76 15.30
C ILE A 316 6.35 12.33 14.71
N ARG A 317 5.35 11.51 14.39
CA ARG A 317 4.06 12.03 13.90
C ARG A 317 3.33 12.86 14.97
N ALA A 318 3.33 12.43 16.23
CA ALA A 318 2.73 13.20 17.32
C ALA A 318 3.45 14.54 17.58
N PHE A 319 4.76 14.62 17.29
CA PHE A 319 5.61 15.80 17.49
C PHE A 319 5.81 16.64 16.21
N ARG A 320 5.56 16.10 15.01
CA ARG A 320 5.72 16.80 13.74
C ARG A 320 4.58 17.82 13.63
N TYR A 321 4.94 19.08 13.87
CA TYR A 321 4.10 20.30 13.81
C TYR A 321 2.60 20.01 13.92
N GLY A 322 2.13 19.88 15.17
CA GLY A 322 0.71 19.87 15.45
C GLY A 322 0.00 21.00 14.71
N PHE A 323 -1.23 20.72 14.28
CA PHE A 323 -2.23 21.65 13.77
C PHE A 323 -1.76 23.10 13.61
N GLN A 324 -1.27 23.44 12.43
CA GLN A 324 -0.89 24.81 12.11
C GLN A 324 -2.15 25.61 11.79
N ALA A 325 -2.35 26.71 12.52
CA ALA A 325 -3.38 27.67 12.20
C ALA A 325 -3.08 28.34 10.85
N VAL A 326 -4.00 28.19 9.89
CA VAL A 326 -3.90 28.84 8.58
C VAL A 326 -5.00 29.86 8.37
N LYS A 327 -4.61 30.95 7.71
CA LYS A 327 -5.54 31.98 7.27
C LYS A 327 -6.22 31.54 5.98
N ILE A 328 -7.54 31.61 5.94
CA ILE A 328 -8.30 31.43 4.70
C ILE A 328 -8.07 32.66 3.82
N LEU A 329 -7.59 32.45 2.60
CA LEU A 329 -7.38 33.50 1.60
C LEU A 329 -8.64 33.73 0.78
N LYS A 330 -9.22 32.66 0.26
CA LYS A 330 -10.41 32.69 -0.60
C LYS A 330 -11.22 31.42 -0.37
N PHE A 331 -12.53 31.53 -0.49
CA PHE A 331 -13.41 30.37 -0.54
C PHE A 331 -14.47 30.56 -1.62
N LYS A 332 -14.94 29.45 -2.18
CA LYS A 332 -16.04 29.44 -3.15
C LYS A 332 -16.90 28.21 -2.94
N VAL A 333 -18.20 28.43 -2.79
CA VAL A 333 -19.20 27.37 -2.76
C VAL A 333 -19.75 27.17 -4.17
N TYR A 334 -19.66 25.94 -4.68
CA TYR A 334 -20.19 25.55 -5.98
C TYR A 334 -21.59 24.92 -5.85
N PRO A 335 -22.43 24.99 -6.90
CA PRO A 335 -23.81 24.49 -6.89
C PRO A 335 -23.97 23.02 -6.48
N GLU A 336 -22.97 22.17 -6.75
CA GLU A 336 -22.98 20.74 -6.38
C GLU A 336 -22.59 20.47 -4.92
N ASN A 337 -22.78 21.44 -4.03
CA ASN A 337 -22.40 21.35 -2.62
C ASN A 337 -20.90 21.05 -2.43
N VAL A 338 -20.06 21.66 -3.28
CA VAL A 338 -18.59 21.56 -3.20
C VAL A 338 -18.03 22.89 -2.71
N LEU A 339 -17.29 22.86 -1.62
CA LEU A 339 -16.57 23.99 -1.06
C LEU A 339 -15.11 23.94 -1.54
N ALA A 340 -14.68 24.94 -2.31
CA ALA A 340 -13.27 25.16 -2.60
C ALA A 340 -12.69 26.15 -1.59
N LEU A 341 -11.65 25.73 -0.87
CA LEU A 341 -10.92 26.55 0.08
C LEU A 341 -9.51 26.81 -0.45
N GLN A 342 -9.08 28.06 -0.37
CA GLN A 342 -7.70 28.48 -0.54
C GLN A 342 -7.19 29.04 0.79
N MET A 343 -6.08 28.51 1.25
CA MET A 343 -5.46 28.78 2.53
C MET A 343 -4.05 29.32 2.30
N LEU A 344 -3.58 30.16 3.21
CA LEU A 344 -2.18 30.60 3.21
C LEU A 344 -1.27 29.38 3.44
N LYS A 345 -0.27 29.20 2.58
CA LYS A 345 0.73 28.16 2.76
C LYS A 345 1.66 28.54 3.91
N PRO A 346 1.78 27.71 4.97
CA PRO A 346 2.68 28.01 6.07
C PRO A 346 4.15 28.06 5.62
N ARG A 347 4.97 28.87 6.30
CA ARG A 347 6.40 28.96 5.99
C ARG A 347 7.07 27.60 6.26
N GLY A 348 7.82 27.11 5.28
CA GLY A 348 8.47 25.80 5.34
C GLY A 348 7.54 24.60 5.10
N PHE A 349 6.28 24.84 4.71
CA PHE A 349 5.35 23.77 4.33
C PHE A 349 5.68 23.27 2.92
N GLU A 350 6.43 22.17 2.84
CA GLU A 350 6.76 21.49 1.59
C GLU A 350 5.87 20.26 1.38
N TYR A 351 5.43 20.07 0.14
CA TYR A 351 4.60 18.92 -0.24
C TYR A 351 4.80 18.57 -1.72
N SER A 352 4.34 17.39 -2.13
CA SER A 352 4.33 16.88 -3.49
C SER A 352 2.90 16.69 -4.01
N SER A 353 2.67 16.88 -5.32
CA SER A 353 1.35 16.69 -5.90
C SER A 353 0.77 15.30 -5.64
N GLY A 354 -0.54 15.28 -5.39
CA GLY A 354 -1.26 14.06 -5.00
C GLY A 354 -1.26 13.79 -3.50
N GLN A 355 -0.52 14.53 -2.67
CA GLN A 355 -0.63 14.47 -1.21
C GLN A 355 -1.97 15.00 -0.68
N TYR A 356 -2.29 14.63 0.55
CA TYR A 356 -3.45 15.12 1.29
C TYR A 356 -3.04 15.74 2.63
N ILE A 357 -3.95 16.50 3.23
CA ILE A 357 -3.81 17.11 4.55
C ILE A 357 -5.01 16.75 5.42
N TYR A 358 -4.84 16.81 6.73
CA TYR A 358 -5.96 16.83 7.67
C TYR A 358 -6.37 18.26 7.95
N LEU A 359 -7.67 18.50 7.90
CA LEU A 359 -8.29 19.76 8.28
C LEU A 359 -9.09 19.57 9.54
N ASN A 360 -8.90 20.48 10.48
CA ASN A 360 -9.70 20.60 11.67
C ASN A 360 -10.32 22.00 11.73
N CYS A 361 -11.62 22.03 11.98
CA CYS A 361 -12.38 23.25 12.25
C CYS A 361 -13.06 23.06 13.61
N SER A 362 -12.40 23.54 14.66
CA SER A 362 -12.83 23.37 16.05
C SER A 362 -14.22 23.92 16.33
N ALA A 363 -14.70 24.88 15.53
CA ALA A 363 -16.05 25.43 15.61
C ALA A 363 -17.15 24.43 15.18
N ILE A 364 -16.80 23.38 14.43
CA ILE A 364 -17.74 22.37 13.93
C ILE A 364 -17.53 21.05 14.67
N SER A 365 -16.28 20.59 14.76
CA SER A 365 -15.97 19.33 15.43
C SER A 365 -14.52 19.31 15.93
N PRO A 366 -14.26 18.65 17.08
CA PRO A 366 -12.89 18.41 17.52
C PRO A 366 -12.16 17.39 16.63
N PHE A 367 -12.85 16.64 15.77
CA PHE A 367 -12.24 15.62 14.92
C PHE A 367 -11.74 16.17 13.57
N GLU A 368 -10.60 15.65 13.15
CA GLU A 368 -9.94 15.99 11.89
C GLU A 368 -10.47 15.18 10.70
N HIS A 369 -10.41 15.77 9.52
CA HIS A 369 -10.90 15.18 8.27
C HIS A 369 -9.85 15.31 7.16
N ALA A 370 -9.59 14.22 6.44
CA ALA A 370 -8.56 14.18 5.39
C ALA A 370 -9.08 14.70 4.04
N PHE A 371 -8.30 15.57 3.38
CA PHE A 371 -8.61 16.11 2.06
C PHE A 371 -7.36 16.21 1.18
N SER A 372 -7.47 15.77 -0.07
CA SER A 372 -6.43 15.88 -1.08
C SER A 372 -6.12 17.34 -1.40
N LEU A 373 -4.84 17.69 -1.48
CA LEU A 373 -4.40 18.99 -1.96
C LEU A 373 -4.69 19.11 -3.45
N THR A 374 -5.27 20.24 -3.85
CA THR A 374 -5.62 20.57 -5.24
C THR A 374 -4.74 21.68 -5.85
N SER A 375 -3.85 22.27 -5.06
CA SER A 375 -2.81 23.21 -5.49
C SER A 375 -1.55 22.45 -5.92
N ALA A 376 -0.73 23.06 -6.77
CA ALA A 376 0.60 22.54 -7.08
C ALA A 376 1.60 22.91 -5.97
N PRO A 377 2.65 22.09 -5.73
CA PRO A 377 3.72 22.37 -4.76
C PRO A 377 4.31 23.78 -4.87
N ASP A 378 4.42 24.31 -6.08
CA ASP A 378 4.99 25.63 -6.36
C ASP A 378 4.00 26.79 -6.15
N ASP A 379 2.72 26.51 -5.86
CA ASP A 379 1.76 27.55 -5.54
C ASP A 379 2.07 28.17 -4.15
N ASP A 380 1.89 29.49 -4.02
CA ASP A 380 2.03 30.23 -2.75
C ASP A 380 0.86 30.01 -1.77
N TYR A 381 -0.11 29.20 -2.16
CA TYR A 381 -1.30 28.89 -1.38
C TYR A 381 -1.57 27.38 -1.38
N LEU A 382 -2.26 26.92 -0.36
CA LEU A 382 -2.80 25.56 -0.31
C LEU A 382 -4.26 25.60 -0.72
N SER A 383 -4.73 24.62 -1.48
CA SER A 383 -6.14 24.51 -1.82
C SER A 383 -6.69 23.11 -1.64
N VAL A 384 -7.95 23.03 -1.24
CA VAL A 384 -8.72 21.79 -1.14
C VAL A 384 -10.11 21.98 -1.73
N HIS A 385 -10.71 20.89 -2.21
CA HIS A 385 -12.09 20.86 -2.67
C HIS A 385 -12.85 19.81 -1.85
N ILE A 386 -13.85 20.25 -1.11
CA ILE A 386 -14.59 19.47 -0.11
C ILE A 386 -16.02 19.31 -0.59
N ARG A 387 -16.45 18.07 -0.85
CA ARG A 387 -17.85 17.77 -1.18
C ARG A 387 -18.65 17.50 0.09
N GLY A 388 -19.82 18.15 0.24
CA GLY A 388 -20.72 18.00 1.38
C GLY A 388 -21.49 16.67 1.40
N LEU A 389 -20.79 15.56 1.62
CA LEU A 389 -21.38 14.21 1.67
C LEU A 389 -21.73 13.75 3.09
N GLY A 390 -20.86 14.01 4.06
CA GLY A 390 -21.04 13.67 5.48
C GLY A 390 -21.46 14.85 6.35
N ASP A 391 -21.83 14.58 7.59
CA ASP A 391 -22.38 15.56 8.53
C ASP A 391 -21.43 16.75 8.73
N TRP A 392 -20.16 16.48 9.04
CA TRP A 392 -19.12 17.50 9.17
C TRP A 392 -18.95 18.34 7.90
N THR A 393 -18.89 17.70 6.73
CA THR A 393 -18.68 18.41 5.44
C THR A 393 -19.89 19.24 5.03
N LYS A 394 -21.12 18.80 5.37
CA LYS A 394 -22.35 19.55 5.12
C LYS A 394 -22.44 20.76 6.04
N GLU A 395 -22.11 20.59 7.32
CA GLU A 395 -22.07 21.67 8.29
C GLU A 395 -21.00 22.70 7.95
N LEU A 396 -19.80 22.25 7.55
CA LEU A 396 -18.76 23.13 7.02
C LEU A 396 -19.29 23.95 5.85
N ASN A 397 -19.90 23.30 4.85
CA ASN A 397 -20.40 24.02 3.69
C ASN A 397 -21.55 24.98 4.03
N SER A 398 -22.45 24.59 4.93
CA SER A 398 -23.53 25.45 5.44
C SER A 398 -22.97 26.69 6.13
N THR A 399 -21.95 26.52 6.96
CA THR A 399 -21.27 27.62 7.68
C THR A 399 -20.62 28.59 6.71
N PHE A 400 -19.89 28.10 5.70
CA PHE A 400 -19.29 28.96 4.67
C PHE A 400 -20.32 29.58 3.72
N SER A 401 -21.49 28.98 3.55
CA SER A 401 -22.57 29.54 2.72
C SER A 401 -23.35 30.66 3.43
N LYS A 402 -23.44 30.61 4.77
CA LYS A 402 -24.20 31.58 5.58
C LYS A 402 -23.40 32.84 5.93
N VAL A 403 -22.08 32.77 6.00
CA VAL A 403 -21.24 33.87 6.47
C VAL A 403 -20.80 34.75 5.30
N SER A 404 -21.37 35.96 5.20
CA SER A 404 -21.11 36.90 4.11
C SER A 404 -19.71 37.52 4.17
N THR A 405 -19.09 37.71 5.34
CA THR A 405 -17.68 38.12 5.48
C THR A 405 -17.38 38.29 6.98
N SER A 406 -16.14 38.01 7.41
CA SER A 406 -15.54 38.49 8.67
C SER A 406 -15.58 37.64 9.95
N PHE A 407 -15.81 36.33 9.90
CA PHE A 407 -15.27 35.43 10.95
C PHE A 407 -14.09 34.65 10.38
N PHE A 408 -12.88 35.00 10.83
CA PHE A 408 -11.66 34.22 10.63
C PHE A 408 -11.80 32.90 11.39
N TYR A 409 -12.46 31.91 10.80
CA TYR A 409 -12.34 30.55 11.30
C TYR A 409 -10.88 30.15 11.17
N MET A 410 -10.24 29.96 12.32
CA MET A 410 -8.91 29.41 12.38
C MET A 410 -9.02 27.94 11.98
N LEU A 411 -8.76 27.66 10.71
CA LEU A 411 -8.59 26.30 10.23
C LEU A 411 -7.22 25.82 10.70
N LEU A 412 -7.23 24.64 11.27
CA LEU A 412 -6.04 23.95 11.71
C LEU A 412 -5.70 22.90 10.65
N ILE A 413 -4.46 22.90 10.18
CA ILE A 413 -4.00 21.94 9.17
C ILE A 413 -2.89 21.07 9.73
N ASP A 414 -2.91 19.80 9.33
CA ASP A 414 -1.83 18.86 9.59
C ASP A 414 -1.45 18.11 8.30
N GLY A 415 -0.16 17.96 8.04
CA GLY A 415 0.38 17.33 6.84
C GLY A 415 1.63 18.02 6.28
N ALA A 416 2.03 17.73 5.04
CA ALA A 416 1.36 16.90 4.04
C ALA A 416 1.60 15.38 4.19
N TYR A 417 0.60 14.58 3.85
CA TYR A 417 0.61 13.12 4.00
C TYR A 417 0.77 12.36 2.68
N GLY A 418 1.55 11.28 2.75
CA GLY A 418 1.83 10.34 1.68
C GLY A 418 0.57 9.73 1.02
N ALA A 419 0.53 9.64 -0.31
CA ALA A 419 -0.56 9.05 -1.09
C ALA A 419 -0.02 8.40 -2.37
N PRO A 420 -0.66 7.33 -2.90
CA PRO A 420 -0.17 6.59 -4.05
C PRO A 420 0.02 7.42 -5.33
N ALA A 421 -0.75 8.50 -5.49
CA ALA A 421 -0.75 9.32 -6.70
C ALA A 421 0.55 10.15 -6.91
N GLN A 422 1.49 10.16 -5.95
CA GLN A 422 2.74 10.93 -6.03
C GLN A 422 3.75 10.41 -7.04
N ASP A 423 3.64 9.14 -7.43
CA ASP A 423 4.66 8.47 -8.24
C ASP A 423 4.57 8.81 -9.73
N TYR A 424 3.64 9.70 -10.11
CA TYR A 424 3.45 10.13 -11.50
C TYR A 424 4.74 10.67 -12.15
N LYS A 425 5.67 11.26 -11.36
CA LYS A 425 6.96 11.76 -11.85
C LYS A 425 7.92 10.65 -12.33
N GLN A 426 7.66 9.39 -11.96
CA GLN A 426 8.48 8.24 -12.36
C GLN A 426 8.14 7.73 -13.78
N TYR A 427 7.01 8.15 -14.34
CA TYR A 427 6.48 7.65 -15.60
C TYR A 427 6.64 8.69 -16.72
N LYS A 428 7.02 8.23 -17.92
CA LYS A 428 7.17 9.10 -19.11
C LYS A 428 5.82 9.54 -19.68
N VAL A 429 4.82 8.67 -19.61
CA VAL A 429 3.45 8.91 -20.06
C VAL A 429 2.52 8.67 -18.88
N ILE A 430 1.61 9.61 -18.64
CA ILE A 430 0.71 9.58 -17.50
C ILE A 430 -0.72 9.56 -18.03
N LEU A 431 -1.47 8.51 -17.69
CA LEU A 431 -2.91 8.42 -17.91
C LEU A 431 -3.61 8.67 -16.57
N LEU A 432 -4.29 9.81 -16.45
CA LEU A 432 -5.04 10.17 -15.24
C LEU A 432 -6.51 9.84 -15.44
N ILE A 433 -7.04 8.92 -14.64
CA ILE A 433 -8.46 8.55 -14.64
C ILE A 433 -9.03 8.94 -13.28
N GLY A 434 -9.99 9.87 -13.27
CA GLY A 434 -10.65 10.32 -12.05
C GLY A 434 -12.17 10.35 -12.20
N GLY A 435 -12.86 9.87 -11.18
CA GLY A 435 -14.32 9.95 -11.06
C GLY A 435 -14.72 10.66 -9.77
N GLY A 436 -15.74 11.52 -9.83
CA GLY A 436 -16.23 12.26 -8.67
C GLY A 436 -15.14 13.04 -7.92
N ILE A 437 -15.07 12.87 -6.59
CA ILE A 437 -14.06 13.55 -5.76
C ILE A 437 -12.64 13.01 -5.99
N GLY A 438 -12.51 11.83 -6.60
CA GLY A 438 -11.21 11.22 -6.96
C GLY A 438 -10.41 12.04 -7.99
N VAL A 439 -11.01 13.06 -8.61
CA VAL A 439 -10.32 14.02 -9.50
C VAL A 439 -9.42 14.98 -8.71
N THR A 440 -9.68 15.20 -7.41
CA THR A 440 -8.96 16.19 -6.59
C THR A 440 -7.43 16.02 -6.57
N PRO A 441 -6.84 14.84 -6.28
CA PRO A 441 -5.38 14.67 -6.34
C PRO A 441 -4.84 14.84 -7.77
N LEU A 442 -5.63 14.48 -8.79
CA LEU A 442 -5.24 14.60 -10.20
C LEU A 442 -5.10 16.07 -10.61
N MET A 443 -5.93 16.96 -10.06
CA MET A 443 -5.85 18.39 -10.33
C MET A 443 -4.52 18.99 -9.87
N SER A 444 -4.01 18.56 -8.71
CA SER A 444 -2.69 18.95 -8.22
C SER A 444 -1.56 18.42 -9.11
N ILE A 445 -1.69 17.18 -9.62
CA ILE A 445 -0.73 16.58 -10.55
C ILE A 445 -0.70 17.34 -11.88
N VAL A 446 -1.86 17.61 -12.47
CA VAL A 446 -1.96 18.36 -13.74
C VAL A 446 -1.35 19.74 -13.61
N LYS A 447 -1.64 20.47 -12.53
CA LYS A 447 -1.04 21.79 -12.30
C LYS A 447 0.48 21.73 -12.16
N ASP A 448 1.02 20.77 -11.41
CA ASP A 448 2.47 20.58 -11.24
C ASP A 448 3.14 20.24 -12.60
N VAL A 449 2.55 19.34 -13.39
CA VAL A 449 3.04 19.03 -14.76
C VAL A 449 3.02 20.28 -15.65
N LEU A 450 1.96 21.08 -15.61
CA LEU A 450 1.85 22.30 -16.41
C LEU A 450 2.85 23.38 -15.98
N ASN A 451 3.04 23.57 -14.67
CA ASN A 451 3.99 24.54 -14.12
C ASN A 451 5.43 24.17 -14.53
N ASN A 452 5.82 22.90 -14.37
CA ASN A 452 7.13 22.41 -14.82
C ASN A 452 7.33 22.60 -16.34
N ARG A 453 6.29 22.40 -17.15
CA ARG A 453 6.37 22.61 -18.60
C ARG A 453 6.52 24.07 -18.99
N LYS A 454 5.85 24.99 -18.28
CA LYS A 454 6.02 26.44 -18.48
C LYS A 454 7.43 26.86 -18.13
N GLN A 455 7.92 26.42 -16.98
CA GLN A 455 9.28 26.70 -16.52
C GLN A 455 10.33 26.21 -17.53
N TYR A 456 10.18 25.00 -18.08
CA TYR A 456 11.08 24.51 -19.13
C TYR A 456 11.08 25.39 -20.39
N LYS A 457 9.90 25.89 -20.80
CA LYS A 457 9.78 26.79 -21.95
C LYS A 457 10.37 28.18 -21.68
N GLU A 458 10.27 28.67 -20.46
CA GLU A 458 10.89 29.92 -20.02
C GLU A 458 12.40 29.77 -19.96
N ASP A 459 12.91 28.69 -19.36
CA ASP A 459 14.33 28.35 -19.35
C ASP A 459 14.91 28.19 -20.76
N GLU A 460 14.17 27.58 -21.70
CA GLU A 460 14.58 27.44 -23.11
C GLU A 460 14.62 28.80 -23.82
N LYS A 461 13.62 29.67 -23.59
CA LYS A 461 13.60 31.04 -24.10
C LYS A 461 14.71 31.91 -23.50
N ASP A 462 15.01 31.73 -22.22
CA ASP A 462 16.08 32.46 -21.53
C ASP A 462 17.45 31.92 -21.93
N LEU A 463 17.58 30.63 -22.27
CA LEU A 463 18.76 30.08 -22.92
C LEU A 463 18.93 30.66 -24.33
N GLU A 464 17.88 30.72 -25.14
CA GLU A 464 17.91 31.32 -26.48
C GLU A 464 18.25 32.82 -26.43
N LYS A 465 17.69 33.57 -25.47
CA LYS A 465 18.03 34.98 -25.23
C LYS A 465 19.44 35.16 -24.65
N GLY A 466 19.89 34.23 -23.80
CA GLY A 466 21.24 34.20 -23.23
C GLY A 466 22.32 33.76 -24.21
N ILE A 467 21.98 33.03 -25.27
CA ILE A 467 22.87 32.73 -26.40
C ILE A 467 23.11 33.97 -27.25
N ASN A 468 22.14 34.90 -27.33
CA ASN A 468 22.30 36.19 -28.00
C ASN A 468 23.07 37.24 -27.17
N ASN A 469 23.36 36.95 -25.90
CA ASN A 469 24.15 37.83 -25.01
C ASN A 469 25.18 36.98 -24.23
N CYS A 470 26.28 36.69 -24.93
CA CYS A 470 27.53 36.05 -24.48
C CYS A 470 27.65 35.58 -23.01
N ASN A 471 28.00 34.29 -22.86
CA ASN A 471 29.03 33.75 -21.95
C ASN A 471 29.21 34.47 -20.58
N ASN A 472 28.46 34.06 -19.54
CA ASN A 472 29.05 33.63 -18.25
C ASN A 472 28.00 33.31 -17.16
N LYS A 473 28.39 32.36 -16.29
CA LYS A 473 27.82 31.95 -14.99
C LYS A 473 26.72 30.89 -14.99
N LYS A 474 27.18 29.63 -15.01
CA LYS A 474 26.42 28.44 -14.59
C LYS A 474 26.19 28.44 -13.07
N LYS A 475 24.93 28.52 -12.62
CA LYS A 475 24.49 27.89 -11.36
C LYS A 475 23.59 26.71 -11.71
N LYS A 476 24.07 25.50 -11.47
CA LYS A 476 23.32 24.26 -11.68
C LYS A 476 22.24 24.11 -10.60
N ARG A 477 20.97 24.16 -10.99
CA ARG A 477 19.87 23.45 -10.31
C ARG A 477 19.38 22.37 -11.27
N LYS A 478 19.13 21.15 -10.75
CA LYS A 478 18.88 19.95 -11.56
C LYS A 478 17.56 20.10 -12.34
N PRO A 479 17.58 20.11 -13.69
CA PRO A 479 16.37 20.11 -14.48
C PRO A 479 15.73 18.72 -14.50
N PHE A 480 14.43 18.72 -14.79
CA PHE A 480 13.61 17.53 -15.06
C PHE A 480 14.18 16.78 -16.28
N ALA A 481 14.99 15.74 -16.03
CA ALA A 481 15.50 14.87 -17.09
C ALA A 481 14.40 13.87 -17.49
N THR A 482 13.55 14.26 -18.44
CA THR A 482 12.90 13.25 -19.28
C THR A 482 13.89 12.83 -20.35
N ASN A 483 14.07 11.53 -20.54
CA ASN A 483 14.83 11.00 -21.67
C ASN A 483 14.10 11.39 -22.97
N LYS A 484 14.51 12.52 -23.58
CA LYS A 484 14.23 12.86 -24.97
C LYS A 484 15.03 11.89 -25.85
N SER A 485 14.34 11.05 -26.62
CA SER A 485 14.85 10.64 -27.92
C SER A 485 14.19 11.55 -28.96
N THR A 486 14.96 12.51 -29.45
CA THR A 486 14.71 13.19 -30.71
C THR A 486 14.67 12.14 -31.83
N SER A 487 13.51 11.91 -32.44
CA SER A 487 13.42 11.24 -33.74
C SER A 487 12.98 12.27 -34.77
N THR A 488 13.94 13.06 -35.25
CA THR A 488 13.84 13.80 -36.50
C THR A 488 14.82 13.19 -37.49
N GLY A 489 14.28 12.46 -38.45
CA GLY A 489 14.62 12.58 -39.87
C GLY A 489 16.02 12.18 -40.38
N ALA A 490 15.97 11.30 -41.37
CA ALA A 490 16.92 11.18 -42.49
C ALA A 490 18.24 10.44 -42.24
N LEU A 491 18.19 9.11 -42.31
CA LEU A 491 19.33 8.30 -42.72
C LEU A 491 19.34 8.25 -44.26
N VAL A 492 20.00 9.24 -44.87
CA VAL A 492 20.29 9.26 -46.30
C VAL A 492 21.36 8.21 -46.58
N MET A 493 21.01 7.20 -47.40
CA MET A 493 21.97 6.32 -48.03
C MET A 493 22.93 7.13 -48.91
N LYS A 494 24.24 6.93 -48.71
CA LYS A 494 25.24 7.19 -49.76
C LYS A 494 26.27 6.07 -49.71
N GLY A 495 26.29 5.29 -50.79
CA GLY A 495 27.27 4.23 -51.01
C GLY A 495 28.55 4.71 -51.68
N ARG A 496 29.53 3.79 -51.69
CA ARG A 496 30.83 3.77 -52.41
C ARG A 496 31.85 4.83 -51.94
N SER A 497 33.16 4.56 -51.82
CA SER A 497 34.00 3.48 -52.37
C SER A 497 35.32 3.35 -51.58
N SER A 498 35.89 2.13 -51.58
CA SER A 498 37.33 1.76 -51.67
C SER A 498 38.42 2.73 -51.16
N GLY A 499 39.28 2.22 -50.28
CA GLY A 499 40.59 2.82 -49.98
C GLY A 499 41.44 1.96 -49.05
N SER A 500 42.28 1.12 -49.65
CA SER A 500 43.36 0.34 -49.02
C SER A 500 44.52 1.23 -48.55
N ARG A 501 45.37 0.64 -47.68
CA ARG A 501 46.70 1.09 -47.17
C ARG A 501 46.60 1.84 -45.83
N ARG A 502 47.35 1.50 -44.79
CA ARG A 502 48.56 0.67 -44.64
C ARG A 502 48.60 0.13 -43.22
#